data_AF-A0A7W5HR16-F1
#
_entry.id   AF-A0A7W5HR16-F1
#
_cell.length_a   1.000
_cell.length_b   1.000
_cell.length_c   1.000
_cell.angle_alpha   90.00
_cell.angle_beta   90.00
_cell.angle_gamma   90.00
#
_symmetry.space_group_name_H-M   'P 1'
#
loop_
_entity.id
_entity.type
_entity.pdbx_description
1 polymer ?
#
loop_
_entity_poly.entity_id
_entity_poly.type
_entity_poly.pdbx_seq_one_letter_code
_entity_poly.pdbx_strand_id
1 'polypeptide(L)' 'MKNFRIGQIVPSSNTTMETEIPAMLTSRYGLFPEEHFTFHSSRMRMMHVSPEELKKWTSTVTAARWS' A
#
# COMPACT_ATOMS: atom_id res chain seq x y z
N MET A 1 -23.59 2.37 1.98
CA MET A 1 -22.25 1.74 2.02
C MET A 1 -21.28 2.59 1.24
N LYS A 2 -20.18 3.01 1.87
CA LYS A 2 -19.09 3.75 1.25
C LYS A 2 -17.93 2.79 1.01
N ASN A 3 -17.54 2.64 -0.26
CA ASN A 3 -16.47 1.74 -0.65
C ASN A 3 -15.19 2.56 -0.88
N PHE A 4 -14.14 2.22 -0.14
CA PHE A 4 -12.82 2.82 -0.24
C PHE A 4 -11.88 1.84 -0.94
N ARG A 5 -11.19 2.32 -1.97
CA ARG A 5 -10.16 1.58 -2.69
C ARG A 5 -8.80 2.09 -2.27
N ILE A 6 -8.00 1.23 -1.65
CA ILE A 6 -6.67 1.57 -1.15
C ILE A 6 -5.65 0.91 -2.06
N GLY A 7 -4.95 1.75 -2.83
CA GLY A 7 -3.80 1.36 -3.61
C GLY A 7 -2.53 1.45 -2.75
N GLN A 8 -1.78 0.36 -2.65
CA GLN A 8 -0.49 0.33 -1.95
C GLN A 8 0.63 0.07 -2.94
N ILE A 9 1.64 0.94 -2.96
CA ILE A 9 2.89 0.67 -3.68
C ILE A 9 3.87 0.16 -2.65
N VAL A 10 4.21 -1.13 -2.74
CA VAL A 10 5.08 -1.79 -1.77
C VAL A 10 6.28 -2.41 -2.48
N PRO A 11 7.46 -2.43 -1.85
CA PRO A 11 8.56 -3.24 -2.36
C PRO A 11 8.18 -4.72 -2.30
N SER A 12 8.69 -5.51 -3.25
CA SER A 12 8.38 -6.93 -3.38
C SER A 12 8.70 -7.77 -2.14
N SER A 13 9.62 -7.30 -1.30
CA SER A 13 10.02 -7.94 -0.04
C SER A 13 9.18 -7.52 1.17
N ASN A 14 8.32 -6.50 1.08
CA ASN A 14 7.54 -6.00 2.21
C ASN A 14 6.14 -6.61 2.25
N THR A 15 6.04 -7.76 2.91
CA THR A 15 4.77 -8.45 3.18
C THR A 15 4.05 -7.91 4.42
N THR A 16 4.77 -7.20 5.30
CA THR A 16 4.23 -6.65 6.56
C THR A 16 3.14 -5.62 6.29
N MET A 17 3.37 -4.67 5.37
CA MET A 17 2.36 -3.65 5.03
C MET A 17 1.11 -4.23 4.36
N GLU A 18 1.23 -5.35 3.65
CA GLU A 18 0.09 -6.05 3.06
C GLU A 18 -0.74 -6.79 4.13
N THR A 19 -0.22 -6.94 5.36
CA THR A 19 -0.89 -7.67 6.45
C THR A 19 -1.42 -6.72 7.53
N GLU A 20 -0.61 -5.78 7.99
CA GLU A 20 -0.96 -4.89 9.10
C GLU A 20 -1.99 -3.83 8.71
N ILE A 21 -1.90 -3.26 7.50
CA ILE A 21 -2.82 -2.21 7.05
C ILE A 21 -4.25 -2.75 6.87
N PRO A 22 -4.48 -3.91 6.22
CA PRO A 22 -5.81 -4.51 6.19
C PRO A 22 -6.33 -4.83 7.60
N ALA A 23 -5.52 -5.44 8.47
CA ALA A 23 -5.94 -5.79 9.82
C ALA A 23 -6.39 -4.55 10.62
N MET A 24 -5.63 -3.45 10.54
CA MET A 24 -5.96 -2.20 11.20
C MET A 24 -7.27 -1.60 10.67
N LEU A 25 -7.49 -1.60 9.35
CA LEU A 25 -8.68 -1.00 8.76
C LEU A 25 -9.93 -1.86 8.91
N THR A 26 -9.80 -3.18 8.88
CA THR A 26 -10.90 -4.11 9.17
C THR A 26 -11.36 -4.00 10.63
N SER A 27 -10.45 -3.70 11.57
CA SER A 27 -10.83 -3.48 12.98
C SER A 27 -11.85 -2.33 13.17
N ARG A 28 -11.89 -1.38 12.22
CA ARG A 28 -12.81 -0.24 12.25
C ARG A 28 -14.24 -0.58 11.82
N TYR A 29 -14.50 -1.73 11.20
CA TYR A 29 -15.85 -2.10 10.76
C TYR A 29 -16.86 -2.22 11.90
N GLY A 30 -16.42 -2.56 13.11
CA GLY A 30 -17.29 -2.58 14.28
C GLY A 30 -17.78 -1.18 14.70
N LEU A 31 -17.00 -0.13 14.39
CA LEU A 31 -17.35 1.26 14.70
C LEU A 31 -18.06 1.96 13.53
N PHE A 32 -17.79 1.52 12.29
CA PHE A 32 -18.34 2.11 11.07
C PHE A 32 -18.83 1.02 10.10
N PRO A 33 -20.03 0.45 10.32
CA PRO A 33 -20.55 -0.67 9.53
C PRO A 33 -20.81 -0.35 8.07
N GLU A 34 -21.02 0.92 7.73
CA GLU A 34 -21.20 1.37 6.35
C GLU A 34 -19.91 1.51 5.54
N GLU A 35 -18.73 1.39 6.16
CA GLU A 35 -17.44 1.50 5.48
C GLU A 35 -16.94 0.13 5.00
N HIS A 36 -16.54 0.04 3.74
CA HIS A 36 -15.85 -1.12 3.19
C HIS A 36 -14.53 -0.73 2.54
N PHE A 37 -13.50 -1.56 2.71
CA PHE A 37 -12.16 -1.32 2.20
C PHE A 37 -11.79 -2.45 1.23
N THR A 38 -11.18 -2.07 0.11
CA THR A 38 -10.61 -3.01 -0.86
C THR A 38 -9.15 -2.64 -1.08
N PHE A 39 -8.27 -3.63 -1.07
CA PHE A 39 -6.82 -3.43 -1.12
C PHE A 39 -6.27 -3.95 -2.43
N HIS A 40 -5.46 -3.14 -3.10
CA HIS A 40 -4.73 -3.52 -4.30
C HIS A 40 -3.28 -3.10 -4.12
N SER A 41 -2.36 -4.05 -4.13
CA SER A 41 -0.94 -3.77 -4.05
C SER A 41 -0.28 -3.86 -5.43
N SER A 42 0.57 -2.89 -5.74
CA SER A 42 1.51 -2.96 -6.85
C SER A 42 2.92 -3.13 -6.29
N ARG A 43 3.57 -4.23 -6.69
CA ARG A 43 4.89 -4.60 -6.17
C ARG A 43 5.99 -4.09 -7.07
N MET A 44 6.96 -3.40 -6.49
CA MET A 44 8.18 -2.97 -7.17
C MET A 44 9.38 -3.81 -6.74
N ARG A 45 10.26 -4.18 -7.69
CA ARG A 45 11.51 -4.88 -7.37
C ARG A 45 12.49 -3.92 -6.69
N MET A 46 12.57 -4.01 -5.37
CA MET A 46 13.66 -3.51 -4.54
C MET A 46 14.11 -4.68 -3.69
N MET A 47 15.40 -5.01 -3.74
CA MET A 47 15.95 -6.19 -3.05
C MET A 47 16.73 -5.78 -1.80
N HIS A 48 17.35 -4.60 -1.79
CA HIS A 48 18.09 -4.08 -0.64
C HIS A 48 17.69 -2.64 -0.32
N VAL A 49 17.60 -2.34 0.97
CA VAL A 49 17.35 -0.97 1.43
C VAL A 49 18.66 -0.18 1.36
N SER A 50 19.07 0.20 0.14
CA SER A 50 20.22 1.05 -0.11
C SER A 50 19.77 2.46 -0.54
N PRO A 51 20.57 3.52 -0.29
CA PRO A 51 20.22 4.89 -0.69
C PRO A 51 19.92 5.03 -2.19
N GLU A 52 20.64 4.29 -3.03
CA GLU A 52 20.46 4.30 -4.49
C GLU A 52 19.17 3.61 -4.93
N GLU A 53 18.85 2.45 -4.34
CA GLU A 53 17.59 1.74 -4.61
C GLU A 53 16.38 2.55 -4.11
N LEU A 54 16.49 3.19 -2.94
CA LEU A 54 15.46 4.09 -2.39
C LEU A 54 15.19 5.28 -3.32
N LYS A 55 16.23 5.89 -3.87
CA LYS A 55 16.09 7.01 -4.81
C LYS A 55 15.36 6.59 -6.09
N LYS A 56 15.69 5.42 -6.65
CA LYS A 56 15.00 4.84 -7.83
C LYS A 56 13.54 4.51 -7.54
N TRP A 57 13.26 3.98 -6.36
CA TRP A 57 11.88 3.68 -5.94
C TRP A 57 11.07 4.96 -5.81
N THR A 58 11.56 5.95 -5.06
CA THR A 58 10.90 7.24 -4.89
C THR A 58 10.65 7.93 -6.22
N SER A 59 11.62 7.94 -7.14
CA SER A 59 11.43 8.55 -8.47
C SER A 59 10.33 7.83 -9.27
N THR A 60 10.24 6.51 -9.17
CA THR A 60 9.24 5.72 -9.89
C THR A 60 7.84 5.87 -9.30
N VAL A 61 7.72 5.83 -7.97
CA VAL A 61 6.45 6.05 -7.25
C VAL A 61 5.91 7.46 -7.52
N THR A 62 6.79 8.46 -7.56
CA THR A 62 6.39 9.84 -7.83
C THR A 62 5.89 10.00 -9.27
N ALA A 63 6.52 9.34 -10.25
CA ALA A 63 6.08 9.36 -11.64
C ALA A 63 4.70 8.71 -11.84
N ALA A 64 4.39 7.63 -11.10
CA ALA A 64 3.10 6.93 -11.19
C ALA A 64 1.93 7.67 -10.51
N ARG A 65 2.19 8.72 -9.73
CA ARG A 65 1.18 9.45 -8.95
C ARG A 65 0.50 10.59 -9.74
N TRP A 66 0.91 10.83 -11.00
CA TRP A 66 0.47 11.98 -11.81
C TRP A 66 0.12 11.63 -13.28
N SER A 67 -0.28 10.39 -13.55
CA SER A 67 -0.73 9.92 -14.87
C SER A 67 -2.17 9.45 -14.84
#